data_AF-A0A2E5BVP5-F1
#
_entry.id   AF-A0A2E5BVP5-F1
#
_cell.length_a   1.000
_cell.length_b   1.000
_cell.length_c   1.000
_cell.angle_alpha   90.00
_cell.angle_beta   90.00
_cell.angle_gamma   90.00
#
_symmetry.space_group_name_H-M   'P 1'
#
loop_
_entity.id
_entity.type
_entity.pdbx_description
1 polymer ?
#
loop_
_entity_poly.entity_id
_entity_poly.type
_entity_poly.pdbx_seq_one_letter_code
_entity_poly.pdbx_strand_id
1 'polypeptide(L)'
;MIPSLFHRHSPKRLLPARLLAMSLIGAALVACTSAEDRAREQALIDRTDHQHCLDLGFEPGTEPYGNCRLKLKEIRASEREPESNTRFGVGVGIGIGL
;
A
#
# COMPACT_ATOMS: atom_id res chain seq x y z
N MET A 1 32.22 -61.07 7.82
CA MET A 1 30.86 -60.88 8.35
C MET A 1 30.48 -59.40 8.20
N ILE A 2 29.26 -59.15 7.74
CA ILE A 2 28.54 -57.91 7.31
C ILE A 2 28.44 -56.87 8.48
N PRO A 3 28.15 -55.53 8.37
CA PRO A 3 27.56 -54.68 7.28
C PRO A 3 28.34 -53.38 6.94
N SER A 4 28.25 -52.78 5.74
CA SER A 4 27.16 -51.95 5.15
C SER A 4 27.00 -50.55 5.75
N LEU A 5 27.20 -49.49 4.93
CA LEU A 5 26.27 -48.38 4.62
C LEU A 5 26.98 -47.05 4.27
N PHE A 6 27.43 -46.98 3.02
CA PHE A 6 26.98 -45.97 2.03
C PHE A 6 26.56 -44.60 2.60
N HIS A 7 27.52 -43.73 2.90
CA HIS A 7 27.25 -42.33 3.20
C HIS A 7 26.96 -41.56 1.91
N ARG A 8 25.68 -41.55 1.51
CA ARG A 8 25.14 -40.86 0.34
C ARG A 8 25.21 -39.33 0.53
N HIS A 9 26.32 -38.70 0.18
CA HIS A 9 26.42 -37.24 0.09
C HIS A 9 25.52 -36.74 -1.04
N SER A 10 24.38 -36.14 -0.67
CA SER A 10 23.41 -35.57 -1.60
C SER A 10 23.74 -34.10 -1.91
N PRO A 11 24.12 -33.73 -3.15
CA PRO A 11 24.44 -32.35 -3.52
C PRO A 11 23.18 -31.53 -3.84
N LYS A 12 22.18 -31.52 -2.95
CA LYS A 12 20.88 -30.85 -3.21
C LYS A 12 20.53 -29.70 -2.25
N ARG A 13 21.37 -29.41 -1.25
CA ARG A 13 21.07 -28.42 -0.20
C ARG A 13 21.72 -27.04 -0.38
N LEU A 14 22.53 -26.83 -1.43
CA LEU A 14 23.24 -25.56 -1.63
C LEU A 14 22.50 -24.53 -2.52
N LEU A 15 21.53 -24.97 -3.33
CA LEU A 15 20.73 -24.08 -4.19
C LEU A 15 19.71 -23.17 -3.46
N PRO A 16 18.97 -23.61 -2.42
CA PRO A 16 17.89 -22.79 -1.85
C PRO A 16 18.42 -21.61 -1.01
N ALA A 17 19.62 -21.73 -0.43
CA ALA A 17 20.20 -20.70 0.43
C ALA A 17 20.60 -19.42 -0.34
N ARG A 18 21.07 -19.56 -1.58
CA ARG A 18 21.45 -18.41 -2.43
C ARG A 18 20.24 -17.64 -2.96
N LEU A 19 19.14 -18.33 -3.24
CA LEU A 19 17.88 -17.72 -3.67
C LEU A 19 17.17 -16.99 -2.51
N LEU A 20 17.21 -17.56 -1.30
CA LEU A 20 16.69 -16.91 -0.09
C LEU A 20 17.45 -15.62 0.26
N ALA A 21 18.78 -15.62 0.11
CA ALA A 21 19.61 -14.45 0.39
C ALA A 21 19.36 -13.29 -0.60
N MET A 22 19.15 -13.57 -1.89
CA MET A 22 18.80 -12.57 -2.91
C MET A 22 17.42 -11.92 -2.66
N SER A 23 16.44 -12.70 -2.18
CA SER A 23 15.09 -12.22 -1.88
C SER A 23 15.06 -11.22 -0.71
N LEU A 24 15.86 -11.45 0.33
CA LEU A 24 15.95 -10.57 1.50
C LEU A 24 16.52 -9.18 1.17
N ILE A 25 17.45 -9.09 0.21
CA ILE A 25 18.05 -7.81 -0.22
C ILE A 25 17.06 -7.01 -1.09
N GLY A 26 16.29 -7.69 -1.95
CA GLY A 26 15.28 -7.04 -2.79
C GLY A 26 14.10 -6.45 -2.00
N ALA A 27 13.68 -7.11 -0.92
CA ALA A 27 12.57 -6.64 -0.08
C ALA A 27 12.88 -5.35 0.70
N ALA A 28 14.16 -5.05 0.97
CA ALA A 28 14.57 -3.87 1.72
C ALA A 28 14.41 -2.55 0.93
N LEU A 29 14.37 -2.60 -0.41
CA LEU A 29 14.32 -1.40 -1.26
C LEU A 29 12.89 -0.87 -1.50
N VAL A 30 11.86 -1.70 -1.38
CA VAL A 30 10.45 -1.29 -1.57
C VAL A 30 9.90 -0.48 -0.38
N ALA A 31 10.57 -0.53 0.78
CA ALA A 31 10.17 0.23 1.96
C ALA A 31 10.65 1.71 1.96
N CYS A 32 11.35 2.16 0.93
CA CYS A 32 12.02 3.48 0.91
C CYS A 32 11.14 4.68 0.53
N THR A 33 9.80 4.59 0.51
CA THR A 33 8.97 5.81 0.53
C THR A 33 9.00 6.38 1.96
N SER A 34 9.72 7.49 2.13
CA SER A 34 9.83 8.15 3.43
C SER A 34 8.50 8.82 3.80
N ALA A 35 8.33 9.17 5.08
CA ALA A 35 7.19 10.00 5.51
C ALA A 35 7.18 11.37 4.80
N GLU A 36 8.37 11.90 4.50
CA GLU A 36 8.54 13.17 3.80
C GLU A 36 8.04 13.10 2.35
N ASP A 37 8.32 12.00 1.65
CA ASP A 37 7.87 11.82 0.26
C ASP A 37 6.33 11.78 0.19
N ARG A 38 5.68 11.09 1.12
CA ARG A 38 4.20 11.05 1.21
C ARG A 38 3.61 12.42 1.50
N ALA A 39 4.24 13.19 2.40
CA ALA A 39 3.77 14.54 2.72
C ALA A 39 3.90 15.49 1.50
N ARG A 40 4.99 15.37 0.73
CA ARG A 40 5.18 16.13 -0.51
C ARG A 40 4.14 15.77 -1.56
N GLU A 41 3.89 14.48 -1.78
CA GLU A 41 2.85 14.01 -2.70
C GLU A 41 1.47 14.54 -2.29
N GLN A 42 1.12 14.41 -1.00
CA GLN A 42 -0.16 14.91 -0.50
C GLN A 42 -0.33 16.43 -0.68
N ALA A 43 0.74 17.21 -0.45
CA ALA A 43 0.71 18.65 -0.67
C ALA A 43 0.51 19.03 -2.15
N LEU A 44 1.08 18.26 -3.08
CA LEU A 44 0.86 18.44 -4.52
C LEU A 44 -0.60 18.15 -4.88
N ILE A 45 -1.14 17.04 -4.40
CA ILE A 45 -2.53 16.65 -4.59
C ILE A 45 -3.47 17.76 -4.07
N ASP A 46 -3.24 18.24 -2.85
CA ASP A 46 -4.09 19.26 -2.22
C ASP A 46 -4.10 20.57 -3.01
N ARG A 47 -2.96 20.96 -3.59
CA ARG A 47 -2.87 22.14 -4.47
C ARG A 47 -3.63 21.93 -5.77
N THR A 48 -3.50 20.76 -6.39
CA THR A 48 -4.20 20.41 -7.63
C THR A 48 -5.72 20.40 -7.41
N ASP A 49 -6.20 19.75 -6.35
CA ASP A 49 -7.63 19.74 -6.01
C ASP A 49 -8.16 21.15 -5.74
N HIS A 50 -7.37 21.98 -5.04
CA HIS A 50 -7.75 23.36 -4.78
C HIS A 50 -7.93 24.15 -6.07
N GLN A 51 -6.95 24.10 -6.99
CA GLN A 51 -7.05 24.78 -8.28
C GLN A 51 -8.22 24.24 -9.11
N HIS A 52 -8.40 22.92 -9.17
CA HIS A 52 -9.52 22.31 -9.87
C HIS A 52 -10.88 22.82 -9.37
N CYS A 53 -11.06 22.90 -8.05
CA CYS A 53 -12.32 23.41 -7.49
C CYS A 53 -12.50 24.92 -7.74
N LEU A 54 -11.43 25.71 -7.77
CA LEU A 54 -11.50 27.12 -8.15
C LEU A 54 -11.90 27.30 -9.61
N ASP A 55 -11.34 26.50 -10.52
CA ASP A 55 -11.63 26.55 -11.96
C ASP A 55 -13.10 26.20 -12.25
N LEU A 56 -13.71 25.35 -11.41
CA LEU A 56 -15.14 25.03 -11.44
C LEU A 56 -16.03 26.13 -10.81
N GLY A 57 -15.43 27.18 -10.25
CA GLY A 57 -16.14 28.30 -9.64
C GLY A 57 -16.57 28.08 -8.19
N PHE A 58 -16.02 27.07 -7.50
CA PHE A 58 -16.33 26.86 -6.08
C PHE A 58 -15.53 27.82 -5.19
N GLU A 59 -16.22 28.46 -4.23
CA GLU A 59 -15.60 29.42 -3.32
C GLU A 59 -14.96 28.72 -2.09
N PRO A 60 -13.69 29.02 -1.75
CA PRO A 60 -13.03 28.43 -0.59
C PRO A 60 -13.79 28.67 0.72
N GLY A 61 -13.77 27.67 1.61
CA GLY A 61 -14.43 27.76 2.92
C GLY A 61 -15.95 27.52 2.89
N THR A 62 -16.51 27.22 1.72
CA THR A 62 -17.92 26.84 1.57
C THR A 62 -18.11 25.33 1.56
N GLU A 63 -19.32 24.87 1.89
CA GLU A 63 -19.68 23.45 1.79
C GLU A 63 -19.54 22.88 0.36
N PRO A 64 -19.97 23.58 -0.71
CA PRO A 64 -19.75 23.12 -2.09
C PRO A 64 -18.28 22.91 -2.44
N TYR A 65 -17.39 23.80 -1.98
CA TYR A 65 -15.95 23.64 -2.16
C TYR A 65 -15.41 22.41 -1.42
N GLY A 66 -15.85 22.19 -0.17
CA GLY A 66 -15.53 20.99 0.59
C GLY A 66 -15.97 19.72 -0.15
N ASN A 67 -17.20 19.71 -0.67
CA ASN A 67 -17.75 18.59 -1.42
C ASN A 67 -16.98 18.31 -2.72
N CYS A 68 -16.59 19.36 -3.45
CA CYS A 68 -15.74 19.22 -4.64
C CYS A 68 -14.44 18.45 -4.33
N ARG A 69 -13.72 18.87 -3.29
CA ARG A 69 -12.47 18.21 -2.88
C ARG A 69 -12.68 16.79 -2.38
N LEU A 70 -13.77 16.54 -1.64
CA LEU A 70 -14.11 15.18 -1.18
C LEU A 70 -14.40 14.25 -2.36
N LYS A 71 -15.13 14.72 -3.37
CA LYS A 71 -15.44 13.94 -4.57
C LYS A 71 -14.18 13.61 -5.38
N LEU A 72 -13.24 14.55 -5.51
CA LEU A 72 -11.94 14.28 -6.15
C LEU A 72 -11.11 13.24 -5.40
N LYS A 73 -11.19 13.24 -4.05
CA LYS A 73 -10.55 12.22 -3.22
C LYS A 73 -11.20 10.85 -3.39
N GLU A 74 -12.52 10.79 -3.46
CA GLU A 74 -13.28 9.57 -3.72
C GLU A 74 -12.90 8.96 -5.07
N ILE A 75 -12.90 9.76 -6.14
CA ILE A 75 -12.50 9.30 -7.50
C ILE A 75 -11.11 8.65 -7.46
N ARG A 76 -10.13 9.30 -6.81
CA ARG A 76 -8.78 8.73 -6.68
C ARG A 76 -8.74 7.45 -5.85
N ALA A 77 -9.61 7.30 -4.85
CA ALA A 77 -9.72 6.05 -4.11
C ALA A 77 -10.32 4.96 -5.00
N SER A 78 -11.38 5.27 -5.74
CA SER A 78 -12.03 4.35 -6.68
C SER A 78 -11.12 3.92 -7.83
N GLU A 79 -10.24 4.78 -8.33
CA GLU A 79 -9.27 4.45 -9.39
C GLU A 79 -8.12 3.56 -8.90
N ARG A 80 -7.78 3.63 -7.61
CA ARG A 80 -6.72 2.81 -7.00
C ARG A 80 -7.21 1.43 -6.59
N GLU A 81 -8.51 1.27 -6.36
CA GLU A 81 -9.14 -0.02 -6.14
C GLU A 81 -9.35 -0.70 -7.51
N PRO A 82 -8.73 -1.86 -7.81
CA PRO A 82 -9.26 -2.69 -8.89
C PRO A 82 -10.71 -2.99 -8.53
N GLU A 83 -11.63 -2.91 -9.50
CA GLU A 83 -13.07 -3.15 -9.35
C GLU A 83 -13.32 -4.51 -8.67
N SER A 84 -13.19 -4.54 -7.36
CA SER A 84 -13.42 -5.66 -6.49
C SER A 84 -14.55 -5.19 -5.62
N ASN A 85 -15.67 -5.88 -5.75
CA ASN A 85 -16.90 -5.65 -5.01
C ASN A 85 -16.71 -5.96 -3.51
N THR A 86 -15.64 -5.45 -2.90
CA THR A 86 -15.33 -5.58 -1.49
C THR A 86 -16.07 -4.47 -0.76
N ARG A 87 -17.38 -4.68 -0.70
CA ARG A 87 -18.29 -4.06 0.26
C ARG A 87 -17.58 -3.95 1.61
N PHE A 88 -17.28 -2.70 1.97
CA PHE A 88 -16.86 -2.22 3.29
C PHE A 88 -16.86 -3.30 4.37
N GLY A 89 -15.68 -3.83 4.67
CA GLY A 89 -15.44 -4.57 5.90
C GLY A 89 -15.51 -3.61 7.08
N VAL A 90 -16.72 -3.31 7.54
CA VAL A 90 -16.97 -2.74 8.86
C VAL A 90 -16.38 -3.71 9.89
N GLY A 91 -15.19 -3.39 10.40
CA GLY A 91 -14.71 -3.93 11.66
C GLY A 91 -15.74 -3.59 12.72
N VAL A 92 -16.50 -4.59 13.15
CA VAL A 92 -17.45 -4.49 14.26
C VAL A 92 -16.62 -4.26 15.52
N GLY A 93 -16.35 -2.98 15.79
CA GLY A 93 -15.88 -2.50 17.08
C GLY A 93 -17.02 -2.59 18.08
N ILE A 94 -17.08 -3.68 18.84
CA ILE A 94 -17.85 -3.73 20.08
C ILE A 94 -16.91 -3.25 21.19
N GLY A 95 -16.79 -1.94 21.31
CA GLY A 95 -16.35 -1.29 22.54
C GLY A 95 -17.55 -1.22 23.47
N ILE A 96 -17.66 -2.17 24.39
CA ILE A 96 -18.46 -1.99 25.61
C ILE A 96 -17.47 -1.65 26.70
N GLY A 97 -17.44 -0.37 27.07
CA GLY A 97 -16.89 0.07 28.34
C GLY A 97 -17.82 -0.39 29.46
N LEU A 98 -17.27 -1.17 30.38
CA LEU A 98 -17.59 -1.27 31.80
C LEU A 98 -16.50 -2.12 32.48
#